data_AF-A0A920BJH2-F1
#
_entry.id   AF-A0A920BJH2-F1
#
_cell.length_a   1.000
_cell.length_b   1.000
_cell.length_c   1.000
_cell.angle_alpha   90.00
_cell.angle_beta   90.00
_cell.angle_gamma   90.00
#
_symmetry.space_group_name_H-M   'P 1'
#
loop_
_entity.id
_entity.type
_entity.pdbx_description
1 polymer ?
#
loop_
_entity_poly.entity_id
_entity_poly.type
_entity_poly.pdbx_seq_one_letter_code
_entity_poly.pdbx_strand_id
1 'polypeptide(L)'
;MLIKPQFEATKLEASKSKGVIVDREIWIRTITEVLLSASEHGGNAQDIIVSPVPGKAGNKEFLLLISKQFPSQDLRLSELV
;
A
#
# COMPACT_ATOMS: atom_id res chain seq x y z
N MET A 1 9.66 -2.04 1.29
CA MET A 1 8.62 -3.08 1.44
C MET A 1 7.61 -2.93 0.31
N LEU A 2 7.11 -4.04 -0.25
CA LEU A 2 6.16 -4.00 -1.36
C LEU A 2 4.74 -4.23 -0.84
N ILE A 3 3.84 -3.30 -1.12
CA ILE A 3 2.42 -3.36 -0.75
C ILE A 3 1.62 -3.76 -1.98
N LYS A 4 0.77 -4.77 -1.81
CA LYS A 4 -0.04 -5.37 -2.87
C LYS A 4 -1.50 -5.34 -2.47
N PRO A 5 -2.27 -4.28 -2.83
CA PRO A 5 -3.66 -4.14 -2.41
C PRO A 5 -4.54 -5.36 -2.68
N GLN A 6 -4.27 -6.11 -3.75
CA GLN A 6 -5.00 -7.34 -4.07
C GLN A 6 -4.87 -8.48 -3.03
N PHE A 7 -3.86 -8.43 -2.16
CA PHE A 7 -3.66 -9.39 -1.07
C PHE A 7 -4.08 -8.84 0.30
N GLU A 8 -4.12 -7.51 0.44
CA GLU A 8 -4.55 -6.81 1.66
C GLU A 8 -6.06 -6.49 1.65
N ALA A 9 -6.68 -6.44 0.46
CA ALA A 9 -8.11 -6.24 0.31
C ALA A 9 -8.92 -7.45 0.82
N THR A 10 -10.17 -7.22 1.21
CA THR A 10 -11.07 -8.28 1.61
C THR A 10 -11.39 -9.21 0.44
N LYS A 11 -11.77 -10.46 0.75
CA LYS A 11 -12.20 -11.43 -0.27
C LYS A 11 -13.33 -10.92 -1.15
N LEU A 12 -14.26 -10.14 -0.60
CA LEU A 12 -15.39 -9.59 -1.35
C LEU A 12 -14.92 -8.55 -2.38
N GLU A 13 -14.06 -7.62 -1.98
CA GLU A 13 -13.48 -6.61 -2.87
C GLU A 13 -12.66 -7.25 -3.99
N ALA A 14 -11.78 -8.20 -3.64
CA ALA A 14 -11.00 -8.92 -4.63
C ALA A 14 -11.89 -9.71 -5.62
N SER A 15 -12.96 -10.32 -5.13
CA SER A 15 -13.90 -11.07 -5.97
C SER A 15 -14.68 -10.15 -6.92
N LYS A 16 -15.17 -9.01 -6.43
CA LYS A 16 -15.91 -8.02 -7.24
C LYS A 16 -15.04 -7.48 -8.39
N SER A 17 -13.76 -7.26 -8.14
CA SER A 17 -12.83 -6.72 -9.13
C SER A 17 -12.07 -7.81 -9.90
N LYS A 18 -12.52 -9.08 -9.84
CA LYS A 18 -11.90 -10.23 -10.54
C LYS A 18 -10.39 -10.36 -10.27
N GLY A 19 -9.94 -9.99 -9.07
CA GLY A 19 -8.55 -10.02 -8.64
C GLY A 19 -7.69 -8.81 -9.06
N VAL A 20 -8.27 -7.79 -9.70
CA VAL A 20 -7.57 -6.55 -10.07
C VAL A 20 -8.18 -5.36 -9.35
N ILE A 21 -7.52 -4.86 -8.32
CA ILE A 21 -8.01 -3.74 -7.53
C ILE A 21 -7.68 -2.42 -8.26
N VAL A 22 -8.70 -1.75 -8.78
CA VAL A 22 -8.60 -0.42 -9.43
C VAL A 22 -9.14 0.71 -8.57
N ASP A 23 -9.82 0.38 -7.47
CA ASP A 23 -10.45 1.34 -6.59
C ASP A 23 -9.41 2.03 -5.69
N ARG A 24 -9.36 3.35 -5.80
CA ARG A 24 -8.42 4.21 -5.07
C ARG A 24 -8.67 4.20 -3.57
N GLU A 25 -9.92 4.10 -3.13
CA GLU A 25 -10.26 4.04 -1.71
C GLU A 25 -9.72 2.76 -1.08
N ILE A 26 -9.81 1.63 -1.81
CA ILE A 26 -9.24 0.35 -1.38
C ILE A 26 -7.70 0.42 -1.32
N TRP A 27 -7.06 1.08 -2.30
CA TRP A 27 -5.62 1.30 -2.24
C TRP A 27 -5.20 2.11 -1.01
N ILE A 28 -5.83 3.25 -0.78
CA ILE A 28 -5.49 4.12 0.37
C ILE A 28 -5.73 3.37 1.69
N ARG A 29 -6.85 2.66 1.82
CA ARG A 29 -7.15 1.86 3.01
C ARG A 29 -6.10 0.79 3.26
N THR A 30 -5.78 -0.04 2.26
CA THR A 30 -4.79 -1.11 2.40
C THR A 30 -3.38 -0.60 2.70
N ILE A 31 -2.97 0.51 2.07
CA ILE A 31 -1.71 1.19 2.41
C ILE A 31 -1.73 1.66 3.86
N THR A 32 -2.82 2.27 4.31
CA THR A 32 -2.95 2.78 5.69
C THR A 32 -2.87 1.65 6.72
N GLU A 33 -3.57 0.54 6.48
CA GLU A 33 -3.52 -0.66 7.34
C GLU A 33 -2.09 -1.20 7.46
N VAL A 34 -1.35 -1.25 6.35
CA VAL A 34 0.05 -1.68 6.33
C VAL A 34 0.97 -0.69 7.05
N LEU A 35 0.74 0.62 6.92
CA LEU A 35 1.50 1.65 7.65
C LEU A 35 1.30 1.54 9.17
N LEU A 36 0.05 1.33 9.60
CA LEU A 36 -0.28 1.12 11.01
C LEU A 36 0.42 -0.14 11.53
N SER A 37 0.32 -1.26 10.81
CA SER A 37 1.01 -2.50 11.18
C SER A 37 2.53 -2.31 11.24
N ALA A 38 3.14 -1.63 10.26
CA ALA A 38 4.57 -1.35 10.28
C ALA A 38 4.98 -0.54 11.52
N SER A 39 4.18 0.48 11.88
CA SER A 39 4.42 1.29 13.08
C SER A 39 4.34 0.47 14.37
N GLU A 40 3.36 -0.42 14.50
CA GLU A 40 3.23 -1.32 15.65
C GLU A 40 4.45 -2.25 15.83
N HIS A 41 5.14 -2.57 14.73
CA HIS A 41 6.35 -3.40 14.73
C HIS A 41 7.66 -2.57 14.73
N GLY A 42 7.58 -1.27 15.01
CA GLY A 42 8.74 -0.37 15.11
C GLY A 42 9.35 0.05 13.77
N GLY A 43 8.60 -0.08 12.68
CA GLY A 43 8.95 0.42 11.36
C GLY A 43 8.37 1.81 11.13
N ASN A 44 9.24 2.80 10.94
CA ASN A 44 8.83 4.17 10.67
C ASN A 44 8.80 4.43 9.17
N ALA A 45 7.64 4.83 8.65
CA ALA A 45 7.43 5.11 7.24
C ALA A 45 8.17 6.39 6.82
N GLN A 46 8.94 6.33 5.73
CA GLN A 46 9.77 7.46 5.28
C GLN A 46 9.29 8.04 3.95
N ASP A 47 8.90 7.17 3.01
CA ASP A 47 8.41 7.58 1.70
C ASP A 47 7.62 6.43 1.06
N ILE A 48 6.77 6.76 0.09
CA ILE A 48 5.98 5.77 -0.66
C ILE A 48 5.79 6.21 -2.11
N ILE A 49 5.98 5.27 -3.02
CA ILE A 49 5.77 5.50 -4.45
C ILE A 49 4.89 4.41 -5.06
N VAL A 50 4.26 4.71 -6.20
CA VAL A 50 3.72 3.68 -7.08
C VAL A 50 4.88 2.87 -7.64
N SER A 51 4.76 1.55 -7.61
CA SER A 51 5.73 0.67 -8.26
C SER A 51 5.79 0.99 -9.77
N PRO A 52 6.99 1.22 -10.35
CA PRO A 52 7.13 1.46 -11.78
C PRO A 52 6.77 0.22 -12.61
N VAL A 53 6.75 -0.96 -11.99
CA VAL A 53 6.35 -2.21 -12.61
C VAL A 53 4.99 -2.63 -12.05
N PRO A 54 3.95 -2.80 -12.90
CA PRO A 54 2.67 -3.29 -12.45
C PRO A 54 2.74 -4.76 -12.02
N GLY A 55 1.85 -5.18 -11.12
CA GLY A 55 1.71 -6.58 -10.73
C GLY A 55 1.25 -7.45 -11.91
N LYS A 56 1.42 -8.78 -11.78
CA LYS A 56 1.20 -9.78 -12.85
C LYS A 56 -0.16 -9.68 -13.58
N ALA A 57 -1.21 -9.23 -12.88
CA ALA A 57 -2.57 -9.06 -13.42
C ALA A 57 -2.93 -7.59 -13.71
N GLY A 58 -1.96 -6.67 -13.73
CA GLY A 58 -2.19 -5.23 -13.88
C GLY A 58 -2.54 -4.49 -12.59
N ASN A 59 -2.39 -5.14 -11.42
CA ASN A 59 -2.58 -4.49 -10.13
C ASN A 59 -1.56 -3.37 -9.93
N LYS A 60 -2.00 -2.21 -9.44
CA LYS A 60 -1.09 -1.21 -8.90
C LYS A 60 -0.51 -1.74 -7.59
N GLU A 61 0.81 -1.69 -7.49
CA GLU A 61 1.57 -2.06 -6.29
C GLU A 61 2.34 -0.83 -5.82
N PHE A 62 2.71 -0.79 -4.54
CA PHE A 62 3.35 0.39 -3.94
C PHE A 62 4.61 0.00 -3.19
N LEU A 63 5.65 0.84 -3.30
CA LEU A 63 6.92 0.64 -2.62
C LEU A 63 6.98 1.59 -1.43
N LEU A 64 7.01 1.02 -0.23
CA LEU A 64 7.16 1.75 1.03
C LEU A 64 8.62 1.70 1.50
N LEU A 65 9.22 2.87 1.73
CA LEU A 65 10.49 3.02 2.43
C LEU A 65 10.24 3.06 3.94
N ILE A 66 10.95 2.21 4.68
CA ILE A 66 10.83 2.06 6.13
C ILE A 66 12.21 2.22 6.77
N SER A 67 12.28 2.93 7.89
CA SER A 67 13.46 3.06 8.73
C SER A 67 13.14 2.71 10.18
N LYS A 68 14.11 2.17 10.92
CA LYS A 68 14.04 2.06 12.39
C LYS A 68 14.72 3.23 13.11
N GLN A 69 15.49 4.03 12.38
CA GLN A 69 16.38 5.05 12.94
C GLN A 69 15.78 6.45 12.87
N PHE A 70 14.91 6.69 11.89
CA PHE A 70 14.28 7.99 11.65
C PHE A 70 12.80 7.94 12.05
N PRO A 71 12.22 9.03 12.57
CA PRO A 71 10.79 9.10 12.86
C PRO A 71 9.97 9.00 11.58
N SER A 72 8.69 8.60 11.71
CA SER A 72 7.78 8.51 10.56
C SER A 72 7.56 9.88 9.94
N GLN A 73 7.58 9.93 8.61
CA GLN A 73 7.23 11.10 7.83
C GLN A 73 5.72 11.12 7.52
N ASP A 74 5.18 12.31 7.30
CA ASP A 74 3.79 12.49 6.89
C ASP A 74 3.66 12.19 5.39
N LEU A 75 3.08 11.03 5.07
CA LEU A 75 2.95 10.55 3.69
C LEU A 75 1.67 11.11 3.05
N ARG A 76 1.82 11.84 1.94
CA ARG A 76 0.70 12.37 1.14
C ARG A 76 0.05 11.29 0.27
N LEU A 77 -0.68 10.36 0.90
CA LEU A 77 -1.34 9.26 0.19
C LEU A 77 -2.36 9.72 -0.86
N SER A 78 -2.94 10.90 -0.67
CA SER A 78 -3.86 11.54 -1.62
C SER A 78 -3.20 12.02 -2.92
N GLU A 79 -1.88 11.97 -3.03
CA GLU A 79 -1.13 12.43 -4.21
C GLU A 79 -0.47 11.28 -4.99
N LEU A 80 -0.54 10.06 -4.46
CA LEU A 80 0.12 8.87 -5.01
C LEU A 80 -0.45 8.40 -6.36
N VAL A 81 -1.69 8.76 -6.68
CA VAL A 81 -2.45 8.28 -7.86
C VAL A 81 -3.60 9.18 -8.22
#